data_AF-A0A8S9QDJ6-F1
#
_entry.id   AF-A0A8S9QDJ6-F1
#
_cell.length_a   1.000
_cell.length_b   1.000
_cell.length_c   1.000
_cell.angle_alpha   90.00
_cell.angle_beta   90.00
_cell.angle_gamma   90.00
#
_symmetry.space_group_name_H-M   'P 1'
#
loop_
_entity.id
_entity.type
_entity.pdbx_description
1 polymer ?
#
loop_
_entity_poly.entity_id
_entity_poly.type
_entity_poly.pdbx_seq_one_letter_code
_entity_poly.pdbx_strand_id
1 'polypeptide(L)'
;MFCYVCQEDIAAIFGKADKGETGTLNKKEFKSVVKDICQRYPHVELYLKKKKLRNIANLLKSANGDNTELSIETFKQALSEVDTQMKNLPATAQVASQQGKYLAKCFNKMEKCENKPEGPLRFRGEGRHRFQPFRYRHFGSFAPLGREQTAAELPGDWVSIGHSSQWLWYSVYASKLVSWRTRSLVVSDWVRRFIFGRDSSSI
;
A
#
# COMPACT_ATOMS: atom_id res chain seq x y z
N MET A 1 15.23 -7.09 2.17
CA MET A 1 15.53 -5.68 1.87
C MET A 1 14.53 -4.82 2.64
N PHE A 2 14.91 -4.39 3.85
CA PHE A 2 14.10 -3.48 4.66
C PHE A 2 14.07 -2.11 3.98
N CYS A 3 12.93 -1.43 4.04
CA CYS A 3 12.79 -0.08 3.51
C CYS A 3 13.49 0.84 4.52
N TYR A 4 14.70 1.32 4.24
CA TYR A 4 15.42 2.29 5.10
C TYR A 4 15.06 3.75 4.78
N VAL A 5 14.00 3.94 3.98
CA VAL A 5 13.72 5.21 3.30
C VAL A 5 13.27 6.28 4.30
N CYS A 6 12.68 5.91 5.44
CA CYS A 6 12.37 6.89 6.47
C CYS A 6 13.61 7.26 7.30
N GLN A 7 14.50 6.32 7.62
CA GLN A 7 15.63 6.54 8.55
C GLN A 7 16.60 7.63 8.08
N GLU A 8 16.94 7.66 6.80
CA GLU A 8 17.85 8.68 6.27
C GLU A 8 17.18 10.07 6.24
N ASP A 9 15.87 10.14 6.10
CA ASP A 9 15.11 11.40 6.00
C ASP A 9 14.73 11.98 7.37
N ILE A 10 14.88 11.25 8.48
CA ILE A 10 14.38 11.69 9.80
C ILE A 10 14.95 13.05 10.21
N ALA A 11 16.25 13.27 10.01
CA ALA A 11 16.88 14.53 10.36
C ALA A 11 16.33 15.71 9.53
N ALA A 12 16.10 15.51 8.23
CA ALA A 12 15.53 16.53 7.35
C ALA A 12 14.04 16.79 7.64
N ILE A 13 13.30 15.72 7.98
CA ILE A 13 11.90 15.80 8.42
C ILE A 13 11.82 16.61 9.71
N PHE A 14 12.72 16.36 10.66
CA PHE A 14 12.78 17.09 11.93
C PHE A 14 13.14 18.56 11.72
N GLY A 15 14.16 18.87 10.92
CA GLY A 15 14.53 20.27 10.65
C GLY A 15 13.43 21.08 9.97
N LYS A 16 12.58 20.45 9.14
CA LYS A 16 11.39 21.12 8.56
C LYS A 16 10.22 21.24 9.53
N ALA A 17 10.19 20.39 10.55
CA ALA A 17 9.18 20.37 11.59
C ALA A 17 9.41 21.46 12.64
N ASP A 18 10.67 21.57 13.09
CA ASP A 18 11.13 22.48 14.12
C ASP A 18 11.39 23.88 13.53
N LYS A 19 10.31 24.64 13.33
CA LYS A 19 10.39 26.00 12.81
C LYS A 19 10.97 27.00 13.82
N GLY A 20 11.04 26.63 15.10
CA GLY A 20 11.49 27.48 16.19
C GLY A 20 12.95 27.25 16.59
N GLU A 21 13.62 26.25 16.01
CA GLU A 21 14.95 25.77 16.43
C GLU A 21 15.01 25.48 17.95
N THR A 22 13.87 25.10 18.54
CA THR A 22 13.76 24.87 19.99
C THR A 22 14.31 23.51 20.40
N GLY A 23 14.58 22.62 19.43
CA GLY A 23 15.02 21.25 19.67
C GLY A 23 13.90 20.34 20.21
N THR A 24 12.67 20.86 20.32
CA THR A 24 11.48 20.14 20.79
C THR A 24 10.29 20.40 19.87
N LEU A 25 9.44 19.38 19.67
CA LEU A 25 8.23 19.50 18.84
C LEU A 25 6.97 19.60 19.69
N ASN A 26 6.14 20.60 19.38
CA ASN A 26 4.80 20.69 19.97
C ASN A 26 3.85 19.65 19.34
N LYS A 27 2.80 19.26 20.06
CA LYS A 27 1.72 18.36 19.58
C LYS A 27 1.13 18.78 18.23
N LYS A 28 0.99 20.08 17.98
CA LYS A 28 0.45 20.61 16.70
C LYS A 28 1.42 20.38 15.54
N GLU A 29 2.71 20.69 15.75
CA GLU A 29 3.78 20.54 14.76
C GLU A 29 3.99 19.06 14.45
N PHE A 30 4.06 18.23 15.48
CA PHE A 30 4.14 16.79 15.33
C PHE A 30 2.99 16.23 14.50
N LYS A 31 1.75 16.68 14.73
CA LYS A 31 0.59 16.23 13.94
C LYS A 31 0.69 16.65 12.47
N SER A 32 1.18 17.86 12.17
CA SER A 32 1.42 18.28 10.78
C SER A 32 2.51 17.44 10.11
N VAL A 33 3.58 17.15 10.83
CA VAL A 33 4.72 16.38 10.30
C VAL A 33 4.32 14.95 10.00
N VAL A 34 3.60 14.30 10.92
CA VAL A 34 3.06 12.96 10.68
C VAL A 34 2.13 12.95 9.47
N LYS A 35 1.31 14.00 9.27
CA LYS A 35 0.45 14.13 8.09
C LYS A 35 1.28 14.20 6.81
N ASP A 36 2.35 14.97 6.80
CA ASP A 36 3.25 15.11 5.64
C ASP A 36 4.02 13.80 5.37
N ILE A 37 4.47 13.11 6.41
CA ILE A 37 5.09 11.78 6.32
C ILE A 37 4.11 10.79 5.71
N CYS A 38 2.85 10.76 6.14
CA CYS A 38 1.83 9.85 5.60
C CYS A 38 1.52 10.16 4.12
N GLN A 39 1.57 11.44 3.73
CA GLN A 39 1.41 11.83 2.33
C GLN A 39 2.60 11.41 1.47
N ARG A 40 3.82 11.39 2.02
CA ARG A 40 5.04 10.97 1.32
C ARG A 40 5.18 9.45 1.26
N TYR A 41 4.93 8.80 2.38
CA TYR A 41 5.12 7.38 2.63
C TYR A 41 3.78 6.75 3.01
N PRO A 42 2.91 6.40 2.04
CA PRO A 42 1.58 5.88 2.33
C PRO A 42 1.60 4.53 3.07
N HIS A 43 2.72 3.80 3.01
CA HIS A 43 2.93 2.57 3.78
C HIS A 43 2.96 2.82 5.30
N VAL A 44 3.46 3.99 5.73
CA VAL A 44 3.40 4.45 7.14
C VAL A 44 1.94 4.52 7.58
N GLU A 45 1.07 5.11 6.77
CA GLU A 45 -0.34 5.30 7.10
C GLU A 45 -1.06 3.96 7.35
N LEU A 46 -0.77 2.94 6.54
CA LEU A 46 -1.35 1.60 6.70
C LEU A 46 -0.91 0.95 8.02
N TYR A 47 0.36 1.06 8.36
CA TYR A 47 0.89 0.56 9.62
C TYR A 47 0.28 1.30 10.81
N LEU A 48 0.21 2.64 10.75
CA LEU A 48 -0.38 3.47 11.79
C LEU A 48 -1.86 3.10 12.04
N LYS A 49 -2.63 2.88 10.96
CA LYS A 49 -4.03 2.42 11.03
C LYS A 49 -4.14 1.03 11.67
N LYS A 50 -3.29 0.08 11.26
CA LYS A 50 -3.34 -1.32 11.72
C LYS A 50 -3.09 -1.47 13.22
N LYS A 51 -2.15 -0.72 13.80
CA LYS A 51 -1.91 -0.70 15.26
C LYS A 51 -3.02 0.02 16.06
N LYS A 52 -4.16 0.38 15.44
CA LYS A 52 -5.21 1.22 16.04
C LYS A 52 -4.59 2.44 16.73
N LEU A 53 -3.60 3.10 16.09
CA LEU A 53 -3.06 4.37 16.57
C LEU A 53 -4.07 5.50 16.31
N ARG A 54 -5.26 5.37 16.90
CA ARG A 54 -6.09 6.53 17.27
C ARG A 54 -5.27 7.51 18.11
N ASN A 55 -4.20 7.02 18.74
CA ASN A 55 -3.34 7.78 19.60
C ASN A 55 -1.86 7.48 19.28
N ILE A 56 -1.31 8.10 18.23
CA ILE A 56 0.11 8.49 18.30
C ILE A 56 0.31 9.33 19.57
N ALA A 57 -0.72 10.08 19.97
CA ALA A 57 -0.90 10.67 21.31
C ALA A 57 -0.73 9.70 22.51
N ASN A 58 -0.84 8.38 22.34
CA ASN A 58 -0.70 7.39 23.43
C ASN A 58 0.72 6.87 23.50
N LEU A 59 1.40 6.72 22.35
CA LEU A 59 2.86 6.56 22.35
C LEU A 59 3.52 7.79 22.98
N LEU A 60 2.93 8.97 22.77
CA LEU A 60 3.33 10.22 23.42
C LEU A 60 3.02 10.25 24.93
N LYS A 61 1.82 9.80 25.35
CA LYS A 61 1.45 9.73 26.77
C LYS A 61 2.21 8.64 27.55
N SER A 62 2.60 7.54 26.90
CA SER A 62 3.38 6.48 27.56
C SER A 62 4.86 6.82 27.66
N ALA A 63 5.37 7.68 26.77
CA ALA A 63 6.77 8.10 26.77
C ALA A 63 7.03 9.31 27.67
N ASN A 64 6.06 10.23 27.83
CA ASN A 64 6.17 11.39 28.71
C ASN A 64 4.92 11.53 29.59
N GLY A 65 5.11 11.47 30.91
CA GLY A 65 4.15 12.03 31.85
C GLY A 65 4.03 13.53 31.60
N ASP A 66 2.82 13.97 31.28
CA ASP A 66 2.31 15.36 31.19
C ASP A 66 3.07 16.44 30.40
N ASN A 67 4.29 16.20 29.91
CA ASN A 67 5.03 17.17 29.12
C ASN A 67 4.50 17.26 27.69
N THR A 68 4.23 18.50 27.25
CA THR A 68 3.60 18.81 25.95
C THR A 68 4.60 18.82 24.80
N GLU A 69 5.86 18.55 25.10
CA GLU A 69 7.00 18.67 24.20
C GLU A 69 7.65 17.30 23.92
N LEU A 70 8.04 17.11 22.67
CA LEU A 70 8.69 15.91 22.17
C LEU A 70 10.16 16.16 21.86
N SER A 71 11.04 15.36 22.46
CA SER A 71 12.45 15.38 22.11
C SER A 71 12.71 14.71 20.76
N ILE A 72 13.77 15.15 20.10
CA ILE A 72 14.24 14.64 18.80
C ILE A 72 14.53 13.14 18.87
N GLU A 73 15.12 12.69 19.97
CA GLU A 73 15.53 11.30 20.17
C GLU A 73 14.33 10.37 20.24
N THR A 74 13.31 10.74 21.02
CA THR A 74 12.06 9.99 21.12
C THR A 74 11.34 9.96 19.77
N PHE A 75 11.34 11.07 19.03
CA PHE A 75 10.78 11.13 17.67
C PHE A 75 11.51 10.19 16.71
N LYS A 76 12.86 10.21 16.72
CA LYS A 76 13.71 9.31 15.92
C LYS A 76 13.45 7.85 16.26
N GLN A 77 13.38 7.51 17.54
CA GLN A 77 13.14 6.15 17.99
C GLN A 77 11.76 5.65 17.54
N ALA A 78 10.72 6.48 17.68
CA ALA A 78 9.37 6.14 17.23
C ALA A 78 9.29 5.90 15.72
N LEU A 79 9.92 6.76 14.91
CA LEU A 79 9.97 6.55 13.45
C LEU A 79 10.81 5.34 13.06
N SER A 80 11.91 5.08 13.76
CA SER A 80 12.74 3.89 13.54
C SER A 80 11.97 2.60 13.82
N GLU A 81 11.16 2.55 14.88
CA GLU A 81 10.32 1.38 15.16
C GLU A 81 9.31 1.14 14.04
N VAL A 82 8.70 2.21 13.53
CA VAL A 82 7.77 2.13 12.39
C VAL A 82 8.49 1.59 11.14
N ASP A 83 9.69 2.06 10.84
CA ASP A 83 10.47 1.68 9.65
C ASP A 83 10.86 0.20 9.67
N THR A 84 11.32 -0.31 10.82
CA THR A 84 11.65 -1.75 10.97
C THR A 84 10.47 -2.68 10.70
N GLN A 85 9.24 -2.21 10.92
CA GLN A 85 8.02 -2.98 10.72
C GLN A 85 7.39 -2.76 9.35
N MET A 86 7.92 -1.83 8.53
CA MET A 86 7.46 -1.65 7.17
C MET A 86 7.86 -2.84 6.31
N LYS A 87 6.85 -3.43 5.68
CA LYS A 87 7.03 -4.51 4.70
C LYS A 87 6.75 -3.98 3.30
N ASN A 88 7.54 -4.45 2.34
CA ASN A 88 7.24 -4.25 0.94
C ASN A 88 5.90 -4.87 0.58
N LEU A 89 5.27 -4.35 -0.46
CA LEU A 89 4.06 -4.93 -1.01
C LEU A 89 4.29 -6.39 -1.43
N PRO A 90 3.28 -7.25 -1.33
CA PRO A 90 3.41 -8.65 -1.69
C PRO A 90 3.75 -8.81 -3.17
N ALA A 91 4.66 -9.74 -3.50
CA ALA A 91 5.08 -10.05 -4.86
C ALA A 91 3.98 -10.78 -5.64
N THR A 92 2.91 -10.04 -5.98
CA THR A 92 1.70 -10.58 -6.64
C THR A 92 1.50 -9.90 -8.00
N ALA A 93 0.90 -10.62 -8.94
CA ALA A 93 0.53 -10.08 -10.25
C ALA A 93 -0.39 -8.84 -10.12
N GLN A 94 -1.22 -8.80 -9.07
CA GLN A 94 -2.06 -7.64 -8.78
C GLN A 94 -1.23 -6.38 -8.45
N VAL A 95 -0.21 -6.51 -7.59
CA VAL A 95 0.69 -5.39 -7.27
C VAL A 95 1.43 -4.93 -8.51
N ALA A 96 2.00 -5.86 -9.28
CA ALA A 96 2.73 -5.56 -10.50
C ALA A 96 1.85 -4.83 -11.54
N SER A 97 0.62 -5.32 -11.77
CA SER A 97 -0.33 -4.70 -12.69
C SER A 97 -0.72 -3.27 -12.27
N GLN A 98 -0.95 -3.05 -10.97
CA GLN A 98 -1.27 -1.71 -10.46
C GLN A 98 -0.08 -0.75 -10.55
N GLN A 99 1.13 -1.23 -10.22
CA GLN A 99 2.35 -0.45 -10.33
C GLN A 99 2.65 -0.07 -11.79
N GLY A 100 2.48 -1.01 -12.73
CA GLY A 100 2.64 -0.75 -14.17
C GLY A 100 1.65 0.31 -14.66
N LYS A 101 0.37 0.22 -14.28
CA LYS A 101 -0.64 1.23 -14.63
C LYS A 101 -0.34 2.61 -14.04
N TYR A 102 0.14 2.65 -12.79
CA TYR A 102 0.55 3.89 -12.14
C TYR A 102 1.76 4.52 -12.86
N LEU A 103 2.79 3.73 -13.17
CA LEU A 103 3.98 4.20 -13.85
C LEU A 103 3.66 4.74 -15.26
N ALA A 104 2.83 4.03 -16.02
CA ALA A 104 2.36 4.51 -17.33
C ALA A 104 1.65 5.86 -17.22
N LYS A 105 0.82 6.06 -16.19
CA LYS A 105 0.16 7.35 -15.93
C LYS A 105 1.18 8.45 -15.58
N CYS A 106 2.24 8.13 -14.84
CA CYS A 106 3.33 9.06 -14.54
C CYS A 106 4.06 9.50 -15.81
N PHE A 107 4.42 8.56 -16.69
CA PHE A 107 5.08 8.89 -17.95
C PHE A 107 4.19 9.77 -18.84
N ASN A 108 2.91 9.43 -18.99
CA ASN A 108 1.96 10.22 -19.79
C ASN A 108 1.72 11.64 -19.27
N LYS A 109 2.05 11.91 -17.99
CA LYS A 109 1.86 13.21 -17.35
C LYS A 109 3.18 13.93 -17.04
N MET A 110 4.31 13.39 -17.44
CA MET A 110 5.62 13.82 -16.95
C MET A 110 5.88 15.30 -17.17
N GLU A 111 5.65 15.79 -18.38
CA GLU A 111 5.81 17.20 -18.77
C GLU A 111 4.88 18.14 -17.96
N LYS A 112 3.60 17.76 -17.82
CA LYS A 112 2.63 18.54 -17.03
C LYS A 112 3.02 18.63 -15.56
N CYS A 113 3.53 17.54 -15.00
CA CYS A 113 3.96 17.44 -13.61
C CYS A 113 5.31 18.11 -13.33
N GLU A 114 6.07 18.47 -14.37
CA GLU A 114 7.28 19.27 -14.26
C GLU A 114 6.93 20.75 -14.00
N ASN A 115 5.97 21.28 -14.77
CA ASN A 115 5.48 22.65 -14.59
C ASN A 115 4.57 22.81 -13.36
N LYS A 116 3.75 21.80 -13.05
CA LYS A 116 2.82 21.82 -11.91
C LYS A 116 2.92 20.52 -11.11
N PRO A 117 3.79 20.44 -10.08
CA PRO A 117 3.98 19.22 -9.32
C PRO A 117 2.73 18.85 -8.51
N GLU A 118 2.22 17.62 -8.70
CA GLU A 118 1.03 17.11 -7.99
C GLU A 118 1.39 16.43 -6.64
N GLY A 119 2.67 16.14 -6.41
CA GLY A 119 3.13 15.32 -5.29
C GLY A 119 3.28 16.06 -3.95
N PRO A 120 3.65 15.29 -2.90
CA PRO A 120 3.90 15.83 -1.56
C PRO A 120 5.16 16.70 -1.53
N LEU A 121 5.33 17.45 -0.44
CA LEU A 121 6.53 18.24 -0.18
C LEU A 121 7.77 17.34 -0.15
N ARG A 122 8.89 17.83 -0.71
CA ARG A 122 10.18 17.16 -0.58
C ARG A 122 10.73 17.45 0.82
N PHE A 123 11.19 16.42 1.55
CA PHE A 123 11.88 16.66 2.83
C PHE A 123 13.32 17.11 2.62
N ARG A 124 14.00 16.55 1.63
CA ARG A 124 15.33 16.99 1.18
C ARG A 124 15.20 17.99 0.03
N GLY A 125 15.72 19.19 0.23
CA GLY A 125 15.69 20.28 -0.75
C GLY A 125 14.36 21.03 -0.84
N GLU A 126 14.22 21.82 -1.90
CA GLU A 126 13.08 22.71 -2.13
C GLU A 126 12.07 22.13 -3.14
N GLY A 127 10.82 22.59 -3.01
CA GLY A 127 9.72 22.21 -3.90
C GLY A 127 8.99 20.91 -3.53
N ARG A 128 8.27 20.37 -4.51
CA ARG A 128 7.37 19.22 -4.36
C ARG A 128 7.78 18.07 -5.27
N HIS A 129 7.37 16.86 -4.93
CA HIS A 129 7.52 15.73 -5.83
C HIS A 129 6.62 15.90 -7.06
N ARG A 130 7.09 15.44 -8.23
CA ARG A 130 6.32 15.54 -9.49
C ARG A 130 4.99 14.79 -9.41
N PHE A 131 5.00 13.60 -8.79
CA PHE A 131 3.84 12.71 -8.71
C PHE A 131 3.47 12.36 -7.27
N GLN A 132 2.20 12.03 -7.04
CA GLN A 132 1.74 11.44 -5.77
C GLN A 132 2.26 10.01 -5.62
N PRO A 133 2.59 9.54 -4.41
CA PRO A 133 3.12 8.19 -4.23
C PRO A 133 2.08 7.11 -4.60
N PHE A 134 2.60 5.97 -5.03
CA PHE A 134 1.78 4.80 -5.34
C PHE A 134 1.03 4.31 -4.10
N ARG A 135 -0.28 4.07 -4.26
CA ARG A 135 -1.15 3.50 -3.22
C ARG A 135 -1.74 2.20 -3.71
N TYR A 136 -1.29 1.10 -3.12
CA TYR A 136 -1.82 -0.22 -3.42
C TYR A 136 -3.24 -0.38 -2.91
N ARG A 137 -4.13 -0.93 -3.74
CA ARG A 137 -5.48 -1.34 -3.34
C ARG A 137 -5.60 -2.86 -3.44
N HIS A 138 -5.74 -3.51 -2.30
CA HIS A 138 -6.02 -4.95 -2.27
C HIS A 138 -7.48 -5.20 -2.71
N PHE A 139 -7.68 -6.21 -3.56
CA PHE A 139 -9.00 -6.52 -4.15
C PHE A 139 -9.52 -7.87 -3.65
N GLY A 140 -8.80 -8.51 -2.73
CA GLY A 140 -9.07 -9.86 -2.29
C GLY A 140 -8.10 -10.88 -2.88
N SER A 141 -8.22 -12.11 -2.40
CA SER A 141 -7.45 -13.27 -2.83
C SER A 141 -8.41 -14.42 -3.14
N PHE A 142 -8.01 -15.29 -4.08
CA PHE A 142 -8.76 -16.50 -4.40
C PHE A 142 -7.83 -17.70 -4.37
N ALA A 143 -8.30 -18.79 -3.78
CA ALA A 143 -7.60 -20.06 -3.72
C ALA A 143 -8.56 -21.20 -4.14
N PRO A 144 -8.40 -21.79 -5.34
CA PRO A 144 -9.18 -22.95 -5.72
C PRO A 144 -8.77 -24.15 -4.85
N LEU A 145 -9.74 -24.78 -4.19
CA LEU A 145 -9.53 -25.89 -3.25
C LEU A 145 -9.65 -27.27 -3.90
N GLY A 146 -10.07 -27.33 -5.17
CA GLY A 146 -10.43 -28.58 -5.84
C GLY A 146 -11.92 -28.92 -5.64
N ARG A 147 -12.39 -30.01 -6.26
CA ARG A 147 -13.82 -30.41 -6.26
C ARG A 147 -14.80 -29.28 -6.60
N GLU A 148 -14.41 -28.39 -7.52
CA GLU A 148 -15.19 -27.21 -7.94
C GLU A 148 -15.52 -26.21 -6.83
N GLN A 149 -14.71 -26.18 -5.78
CA GLN A 149 -14.81 -25.20 -4.70
C GLN A 149 -13.61 -24.25 -4.73
N THR A 150 -13.89 -22.98 -4.47
CA THR A 150 -12.86 -21.94 -4.30
C THR A 150 -13.11 -21.22 -2.99
N ALA A 151 -12.03 -20.95 -2.26
CA ALA A 151 -12.03 -19.97 -1.18
C ALA A 151 -11.77 -18.58 -1.76
N ALA A 152 -12.62 -17.63 -1.40
CA ALA A 152 -12.50 -16.23 -1.76
C ALA A 152 -12.37 -15.40 -0.48
N GLU A 153 -11.34 -14.58 -0.42
CA GLU A 153 -11.17 -13.54 0.59
C GLU A 153 -11.41 -12.20 -0.10
N LEU A 154 -12.46 -11.48 0.29
CA LEU A 154 -12.85 -10.21 -0.28
C LEU A 154 -12.46 -9.05 0.67
N PRO A 155 -12.24 -7.84 0.13
CA PRO A 155 -11.84 -6.70 0.95
C PRO A 155 -12.92 -6.39 2.01
N GLY A 156 -12.49 -6.27 3.27
CA GLY A 156 -13.38 -6.09 4.42
C GLY A 156 -13.49 -7.31 5.34
N ASP A 157 -12.56 -8.27 5.22
CA ASP A 157 -12.49 -9.53 5.99
C ASP A 157 -13.65 -10.50 5.69
N TRP A 158 -14.22 -10.42 4.48
CA TRP A 158 -15.30 -11.32 4.05
C TRP A 158 -14.68 -12.56 3.42
N VAL A 159 -14.85 -13.72 4.07
CA VAL A 159 -14.36 -15.01 3.56
C VAL A 159 -15.56 -15.85 3.15
N SER A 160 -15.53 -16.37 1.92
CA SER A 160 -16.57 -17.26 1.40
C SER A 160 -15.95 -18.44 0.68
N ILE A 161 -16.39 -19.65 1.03
CA ILE A 161 -15.92 -20.90 0.45
C ILE A 161 -17.10 -21.62 -0.18
N GLY A 162 -16.95 -22.07 -1.42
CA GLY A 162 -17.93 -22.93 -2.07
C GLY A 162 -17.98 -22.76 -3.58
N HIS A 163 -19.05 -23.30 -4.18
CA HIS A 163 -19.29 -23.23 -5.62
C HIS A 163 -19.64 -21.82 -6.11
N SER A 164 -20.29 -21.00 -5.29
CA SER A 164 -20.56 -19.58 -5.62
C SER A 164 -19.25 -18.79 -5.79
N SER A 165 -18.31 -18.97 -4.87
CA SER A 165 -16.95 -18.42 -4.97
C SER A 165 -16.18 -18.95 -6.19
N GLN A 166 -16.42 -20.20 -6.60
CA GLN A 166 -15.85 -20.77 -7.83
C GLN A 166 -16.35 -20.04 -9.10
N TRP A 167 -17.66 -19.78 -9.20
CA TRP A 167 -18.23 -19.03 -10.32
C TRP A 167 -17.75 -17.57 -10.35
N LEU A 168 -17.64 -16.96 -9.17
CA LEU A 168 -17.06 -15.62 -9.05
C LEU A 168 -15.60 -15.61 -9.49
N TRP A 169 -14.82 -16.63 -9.11
CA TRP A 169 -13.44 -16.82 -9.56
C TRP A 169 -13.33 -16.92 -11.09
N TYR A 170 -14.14 -17.77 -11.73
CA TYR A 170 -14.19 -17.89 -13.19
C TYR A 170 -14.47 -16.52 -13.85
N SER A 171 -15.46 -15.78 -13.36
CA SER A 171 -15.84 -14.47 -13.88
C SER A 171 -14.71 -13.44 -13.77
N VAL A 172 -14.08 -13.35 -12.59
CA VAL A 172 -12.96 -12.41 -12.35
C VAL A 172 -11.77 -12.76 -13.23
N TYR A 173 -11.37 -14.04 -13.30
CA TYR A 173 -10.20 -14.46 -14.07
C TYR A 173 -10.41 -14.28 -15.58
N ALA A 174 -11.59 -14.63 -16.11
CA ALA A 174 -11.92 -14.35 -17.50
C ALA A 174 -11.81 -12.86 -17.81
N SER A 175 -12.34 -12.00 -16.93
CA SER A 175 -12.31 -10.54 -17.10
C SER A 175 -10.91 -9.93 -17.01
N LYS A 176 -9.97 -10.59 -16.31
CA LYS A 176 -8.58 -10.12 -16.17
C LYS A 176 -7.67 -10.51 -17.33
N LEU A 177 -8.09 -11.42 -18.20
CA LEU A 177 -7.35 -11.75 -19.41
C LEU A 177 -7.27 -10.55 -20.35
N VAL A 178 -6.09 -10.34 -20.92
CA VAL A 178 -5.72 -9.15 -21.70
C VAL A 178 -6.38 -9.12 -23.08
N SER A 179 -6.58 -10.29 -23.70
CA SER A 179 -7.08 -10.42 -25.08
C SER A 179 -8.42 -11.16 -25.13
N TRP A 180 -9.26 -10.75 -26.07
CA TRP A 180 -10.51 -11.47 -26.36
C TRP A 180 -10.24 -12.93 -26.77
N ARG A 181 -9.21 -13.17 -27.59
CA ARG A 181 -8.83 -14.52 -28.04
C ARG A 181 -8.51 -15.43 -26.85
N THR A 182 -7.68 -14.99 -25.92
CA THR A 182 -7.32 -15.80 -24.74
C THR A 182 -8.50 -15.99 -23.81
N ARG A 183 -9.38 -14.98 -23.68
CA ARG A 183 -10.63 -15.10 -22.93
C ARG A 183 -11.55 -16.17 -23.51
N SER A 184 -11.80 -16.15 -24.83
CA SER A 184 -12.64 -17.15 -25.49
C SER A 184 -12.07 -18.56 -25.38
N LEU A 185 -10.75 -18.72 -25.52
CA LEU A 185 -10.08 -20.02 -25.36
C LEU A 185 -10.27 -20.58 -23.94
N VAL A 186 -9.98 -19.77 -22.92
CA VAL A 186 -10.09 -20.21 -21.51
C VAL A 186 -11.54 -20.55 -21.14
N VAL A 187 -12.52 -19.76 -21.59
CA VAL A 187 -13.94 -20.05 -21.36
C VAL A 187 -14.37 -21.32 -22.07
N SER A 188 -13.93 -21.53 -23.32
CA SER A 188 -14.19 -22.77 -24.06
C SER A 188 -13.60 -23.99 -23.36
N ASP A 189 -12.41 -23.87 -22.78
CA ASP A 189 -11.77 -24.96 -22.03
C ASP A 189 -12.55 -25.29 -20.75
N TRP A 190 -13.08 -24.29 -20.05
CA TRP A 190 -13.95 -24.51 -18.89
C TRP A 190 -15.26 -25.19 -19.28
N VAL A 191 -15.89 -24.79 -20.39
CA VAL A 191 -17.12 -25.43 -20.90
C VAL A 191 -16.83 -26.87 -21.32
N ARG A 192 -15.75 -27.13 -22.06
CA ARG A 192 -15.36 -28.49 -22.45
C ARG A 192 -15.10 -29.35 -21.23
N ARG A 193 -14.41 -28.82 -20.21
CA ARG A 193 -14.18 -29.51 -18.94
C ARG A 193 -15.48 -29.84 -18.19
N PHE A 194 -16.46 -28.95 -18.23
CA PHE A 194 -17.76 -29.16 -17.58
C PHE A 194 -18.58 -30.26 -18.27
N ILE A 195 -18.57 -30.29 -19.60
CA ILE A 195 -19.37 -31.27 -20.40
C ILE A 195 -18.68 -32.64 -20.47
N PHE A 196 -17.38 -32.65 -20.80
CA PHE A 196 -16.65 -33.88 -21.15
C PHE A 196 -15.69 -34.34 -20.05
N GLY A 197 -15.55 -33.59 -18.95
CA GLY A 197 -14.52 -33.84 -17.94
C GLY A 197 -13.13 -33.35 -18.37
N ARG A 198 -12.11 -33.64 -17.55
CA ARG A 198 -10.73 -33.30 -17.89
C ARG A 198 -10.16 -34.30 -18.87
N ASP A 199 -9.65 -33.80 -19.99
CA ASP A 199 -8.87 -34.63 -20.91
C ASP A 199 -7.59 -35.09 -20.19
N SER A 200 -7.44 -36.41 -20.06
CA SER A 200 -6.35 -37.05 -19.31
C SER A 200 -5.36 -37.76 -20.25
N SER A 201 -5.48 -37.56 -21.56
CA SER A 201 -4.68 -38.23 -22.60
C SER A 201 -3.19 -37.86 -22.61
N SER A 202 -2.73 -37.07 -21.64
CA SER A 202 -1.34 -36.67 -21.43
C SER A 202 -0.97 -36.72 -19.93
N ILE A 203 -1.11 -37.90 -19.32
CA ILE A 203 -0.43 -38.29 -18.08
C ILE A 203 0.38 -39.55 -18.35
#